data_AF-A0A857J1J9-F1
#
_entry.id   AF-A0A857J1J9-F1
#
_cell.length_a   1.000
_cell.length_b   1.000
_cell.length_c   1.000
_cell.angle_alpha   90.00
_cell.angle_beta   90.00
_cell.angle_gamma   90.00
#
_symmetry.space_group_name_H-M   'P 1'
#
loop_
_entity.id
_entity.type
_entity.pdbx_description
1 polymer ?
#
loop_
_entity_poly.entity_id
_entity_poly.type
_entity_poly.pdbx_seq_one_letter_code
_entity_poly.pdbx_strand_id
1 'polypeptide(L)'
;MHNVTPIVAMTKSTQTKWTRRLISSFAVGVVLAALFMLLKPRSEAPAEHATTSVVGRENNLHTEQSQKLSQMPANSAIGTPATIPISAELLQSYNSGGNMRPFLMFALQHPEQGGFQYATKVMRECESLRLATDIFANTATSYSPEEDPSKFLQRSKSLDQLRTRCSDLLPSETSNIRADELYREGQIRDPLIKAGRHYQTAFTGYLGNPAQSADLNHAAADILKTGDPLLWEELGLRLALGKKDGKNGFNLAGNFYDLNADTDIGMALYLLPCSAGLRCDSQEFDVVQRCALHGECDDSRFQHVENMLRASPGAYQRVMAAFDTMRTAIQAGDFSIFDR
;
A
#
# COMPACT_ATOMS: atom_id res chain seq x y z
N MET A 1 -34.44 61.39 11.83
CA MET A 1 -33.11 60.78 11.71
C MET A 1 -33.17 59.37 12.27
N HIS A 2 -33.46 58.38 11.42
CA HIS A 2 -33.26 56.96 11.72
C HIS A 2 -32.90 56.28 10.41
N ASN A 3 -31.62 55.95 10.25
CA ASN A 3 -31.11 55.17 9.14
C ASN A 3 -31.36 53.69 9.44
N VAL A 4 -32.18 53.06 8.59
CA VAL A 4 -32.37 51.61 8.53
C VAL A 4 -31.37 51.06 7.53
N THR A 5 -30.51 50.16 7.98
CA THR A 5 -29.55 49.43 7.14
C THR A 5 -30.24 48.20 6.52
N PRO A 6 -30.13 47.94 5.20
CA PRO A 6 -30.65 46.71 4.62
C PRO A 6 -29.65 45.55 4.77
N ILE A 7 -30.20 44.39 5.15
CA ILE A 7 -29.55 43.08 5.14
C ILE A 7 -29.36 42.64 3.69
N VAL A 8 -28.10 42.48 3.26
CA VAL A 8 -27.77 41.89 1.95
C VAL A 8 -27.80 40.37 2.09
N ALA A 9 -28.76 39.74 1.42
CA ALA A 9 -28.83 38.31 1.23
C ALA A 9 -27.69 37.83 0.32
N MET A 10 -26.76 37.03 0.86
CA MET A 10 -25.77 36.31 0.05
C MET A 10 -26.45 35.14 -0.67
N THR A 11 -26.35 35.15 -2.00
CA THR A 11 -26.87 34.13 -2.90
C THR A 11 -25.98 32.88 -2.90
N LYS A 12 -26.61 31.70 -2.84
CA LYS A 12 -26.04 30.33 -2.77
C LYS A 12 -25.21 29.87 -4.00
N SER A 13 -24.65 30.77 -4.81
CA SER A 13 -24.15 30.44 -6.16
C SER A 13 -22.64 30.12 -6.24
N THR A 14 -21.85 30.43 -5.22
CA THR A 14 -20.37 30.36 -5.29
C THR A 14 -19.72 29.18 -4.57
N GLN A 15 -20.46 28.41 -3.76
CA GLN A 15 -19.90 27.27 -3.00
C GLN A 15 -19.80 25.95 -3.80
N THR A 16 -20.49 25.82 -4.93
CA THR A 16 -20.57 24.56 -5.71
C THR A 16 -19.45 24.34 -6.73
N LYS A 17 -18.57 25.33 -6.96
CA LYS A 17 -17.48 25.21 -7.95
C LYS A 17 -16.15 24.68 -7.41
N TRP A 18 -15.93 24.71 -6.09
CA TRP A 18 -14.68 24.24 -5.49
C TRP A 18 -14.67 22.74 -5.17
N THR A 19 -15.82 22.15 -4.86
CA THR A 19 -15.92 20.70 -4.54
C THR A 19 -15.88 19.79 -5.77
N ARG A 20 -16.19 20.29 -6.98
CA ARG A 20 -16.11 19.49 -8.22
C ARG A 20 -14.70 19.30 -8.79
N ARG A 21 -13.70 20.12 -8.39
CA ARG A 21 -12.33 20.01 -8.91
C ARG A 21 -11.42 19.06 -8.11
N LEU A 22 -11.78 18.70 -6.89
CA LEU A 22 -10.98 17.76 -6.06
C LEU A 22 -11.37 16.29 -6.27
N ILE A 23 -12.60 16.02 -6.75
CA ILE A 23 -13.08 14.65 -6.97
C ILE A 23 -12.62 14.08 -8.34
N SER A 24 -12.27 14.93 -9.32
CA SER A 24 -11.92 14.45 -10.67
C SER A 24 -10.51 13.85 -10.76
N SER A 25 -9.57 14.20 -9.90
CA SER A 25 -8.18 13.72 -10.03
C SER A 25 -7.97 12.31 -9.47
N PHE A 26 -8.76 11.90 -8.47
CA PHE A 26 -8.71 10.53 -7.92
C PHE A 26 -9.47 9.51 -8.80
N ALA A 27 -10.60 9.91 -9.40
CA ALA A 27 -11.39 9.03 -10.26
C ALA A 27 -10.67 8.70 -11.59
N VAL A 28 -9.88 9.62 -12.14
CA VAL A 28 -9.16 9.39 -13.42
C VAL A 28 -8.00 8.41 -13.26
N GLY A 29 -7.31 8.41 -12.12
CA GLY A 29 -6.19 7.47 -11.84
C GLY A 29 -6.65 6.02 -11.68
N VAL A 30 -7.76 5.79 -10.97
CA VAL A 30 -8.32 4.44 -10.75
C VAL A 30 -8.93 3.89 -12.05
N VAL A 31 -9.57 4.74 -12.86
CA VAL A 31 -10.13 4.31 -14.16
C VAL A 31 -9.03 3.95 -15.16
N LEU A 32 -7.88 4.63 -15.18
CA LEU A 32 -6.76 4.29 -16.08
C LEU A 32 -6.10 2.95 -15.73
N ALA A 33 -5.94 2.63 -14.43
CA ALA A 33 -5.41 1.34 -14.00
C ALA A 33 -6.38 0.17 -14.31
N ALA A 34 -7.69 0.40 -14.13
CA ALA A 34 -8.72 -0.60 -14.46
C ALA A 34 -8.90 -0.80 -15.98
N LEU A 35 -8.74 0.25 -16.80
CA LEU A 35 -8.85 0.16 -18.26
C LEU A 35 -7.65 -0.58 -18.88
N PHE A 36 -6.46 -0.46 -18.30
CA PHE A 36 -5.27 -1.22 -18.75
C PHE A 36 -5.34 -2.71 -18.41
N MET A 37 -5.98 -3.09 -17.30
CA MET A 37 -6.23 -4.50 -16.94
C MET A 37 -7.25 -5.18 -17.88
N LEU A 38 -8.16 -4.42 -18.49
CA LEU A 38 -9.21 -4.94 -19.39
C LEU A 38 -8.79 -5.04 -20.87
N LEU A 39 -7.64 -4.47 -21.25
CA LEU A 39 -7.16 -4.43 -22.63
C LEU A 39 -5.97 -5.36 -22.88
N LYS A 40 -5.97 -6.57 -22.30
CA LYS A 40 -5.06 -7.63 -22.75
C LYS A 40 -5.49 -8.08 -24.16
N PRO A 41 -4.64 -7.92 -25.19
CA PRO A 41 -4.94 -8.49 -26.49
C PRO A 41 -4.94 -10.02 -26.38
N ARG A 42 -6.04 -10.63 -26.85
CA ARG A 42 -6.20 -12.08 -26.94
C ARG A 42 -5.25 -12.57 -28.03
N SER A 43 -4.08 -13.06 -27.63
CA SER A 43 -3.13 -13.69 -28.55
C SER A 43 -3.74 -15.00 -29.03
N GLU A 44 -4.12 -15.05 -30.30
CA GLU A 44 -4.42 -16.30 -31.00
C GLU A 44 -3.13 -17.13 -31.07
N ALA A 45 -3.18 -18.35 -30.53
CA ALA A 45 -2.08 -19.30 -30.63
C ALA A 45 -2.13 -20.01 -31.99
N PRO A 46 -1.00 -20.16 -32.71
CA PRO A 46 -0.92 -21.07 -33.83
C PRO A 46 -0.73 -22.51 -33.35
N ALA A 47 -1.34 -23.43 -34.10
CA ALA A 47 -1.30 -24.86 -33.90
C ALA A 47 0.02 -25.50 -34.39
N GLU A 48 0.29 -26.65 -33.77
CA GLU A 48 1.01 -27.84 -34.27
C GLU A 48 2.52 -28.03 -34.07
N HIS A 49 2.77 -29.09 -33.28
CA HIS A 49 3.63 -30.26 -33.51
C HIS A 49 5.05 -30.37 -32.95
N ALA A 50 5.23 -31.55 -32.34
CA ALA A 50 6.39 -32.44 -32.29
C ALA A 50 7.13 -32.59 -30.94
N THR A 51 7.06 -33.83 -30.49
CA THR A 51 7.62 -34.53 -29.33
C THR A 51 9.15 -34.50 -29.30
N THR A 52 9.74 -34.30 -28.13
CA THR A 52 10.94 -35.06 -27.71
C THR A 52 11.06 -35.07 -26.19
N SER A 53 11.10 -36.27 -25.61
CA SER A 53 11.34 -36.49 -24.19
C SER A 53 12.83 -36.29 -23.87
N VAL A 54 13.14 -35.36 -22.98
CA VAL A 54 14.43 -35.35 -22.27
C VAL A 54 14.14 -35.39 -20.78
N VAL A 55 14.46 -36.54 -20.20
CA VAL A 55 14.53 -36.75 -18.75
C VAL A 55 15.71 -35.93 -18.24
N GLY A 56 15.42 -34.83 -17.54
CA GLY A 56 16.40 -33.88 -17.02
C GLY A 56 16.05 -33.51 -15.58
N ARG A 57 16.85 -34.02 -14.66
CA ARG A 57 16.83 -33.86 -13.21
C ARG A 57 17.18 -32.42 -12.81
N GLU A 58 16.18 -31.56 -12.60
CA GLU A 58 16.34 -30.25 -11.95
C GLU A 58 15.01 -29.83 -11.33
N ASN A 59 14.82 -30.10 -10.03
CA ASN A 59 13.75 -29.52 -9.21
C ASN A 59 14.13 -29.75 -7.76
N ASN A 60 14.91 -28.83 -7.17
CA ASN A 60 15.07 -28.69 -5.72
C ASN A 60 15.76 -27.37 -5.33
N LEU A 61 16.34 -26.61 -6.27
CA LEU A 61 17.08 -25.38 -5.94
C LEU A 61 16.18 -24.14 -5.73
N HIS A 62 14.95 -24.11 -6.24
CA HIS A 62 14.07 -22.95 -6.11
C HIS A 62 13.23 -22.94 -4.83
N THR A 63 12.92 -24.09 -4.23
CA THR A 63 12.11 -24.15 -3.00
C THR A 63 12.89 -23.71 -1.75
N GLU A 64 14.21 -23.93 -1.71
CA GLU A 64 15.04 -23.49 -0.57
C GLU A 64 15.23 -21.97 -0.51
N GLN A 65 15.23 -21.26 -1.66
CA GLN A 65 15.49 -19.82 -1.67
C GLN A 65 14.28 -19.01 -1.18
N SER A 66 13.06 -19.38 -1.55
CA SER A 66 11.84 -18.72 -1.02
C SER A 66 11.61 -19.02 0.47
N GLN A 67 11.95 -20.23 0.97
CA GLN A 67 11.88 -20.50 2.42
C GLN A 67 12.94 -19.74 3.23
N LYS A 68 14.13 -19.51 2.67
CA LYS A 68 15.22 -18.80 3.36
C LYS A 68 14.97 -17.29 3.49
N LEU A 69 14.20 -16.70 2.56
CA LEU A 69 13.74 -15.31 2.67
C LEU A 69 12.57 -15.14 3.65
N SER A 70 11.66 -16.11 3.74
CA SER A 70 10.58 -16.11 4.75
C SER A 70 11.05 -16.35 6.20
N GLN A 71 12.31 -16.76 6.39
CA GLN A 71 12.92 -17.03 7.69
C GLN A 71 14.19 -16.18 7.94
N MET A 72 14.30 -14.99 7.36
CA MET A 72 15.41 -14.09 7.70
C MET A 72 15.31 -13.70 9.19
N PRO A 73 16.30 -14.10 10.03
CA PRO A 73 16.33 -13.67 11.41
C PRO A 73 16.51 -12.16 11.48
N ALA A 74 15.84 -11.51 12.43
CA ALA A 74 16.12 -10.14 12.81
C ALA A 74 17.59 -10.05 13.27
N ASN A 75 18.50 -9.72 12.36
CA ASN A 75 19.92 -9.62 12.67
C ASN A 75 20.14 -8.47 13.64
N SER A 76 20.53 -8.80 14.86
CA SER A 76 21.00 -7.88 15.88
C SER A 76 22.36 -7.30 15.46
N ALA A 77 22.34 -6.19 14.73
CA ALA A 77 23.52 -5.36 14.56
C ALA A 77 23.70 -4.49 15.82
N ILE A 78 24.84 -4.64 16.49
CA ILE A 78 25.27 -3.81 17.61
C ILE A 78 25.69 -2.45 17.02
N GLY A 79 24.83 -1.44 17.13
CA GLY A 79 25.14 -0.09 16.67
C GLY A 79 24.08 0.92 17.09
N THR A 80 24.42 1.76 18.08
CA THR A 80 23.58 2.83 18.65
C THR A 80 22.29 2.32 19.34
N PRO A 81 21.78 2.95 20.42
CA PRO A 81 20.45 2.61 20.92
C PRO A 81 19.48 2.90 19.78
N ALA A 82 18.93 1.85 19.16
CA ALA A 82 17.90 2.00 18.16
C ALA A 82 16.76 2.77 18.83
N THR A 83 16.53 4.01 18.40
CA THR A 83 15.38 4.79 18.83
C THR A 83 14.15 3.94 18.50
N ILE A 84 13.43 3.50 19.53
CA ILE A 84 12.23 2.70 19.34
C ILE A 84 11.26 3.55 18.51
N PRO A 85 10.74 3.04 17.37
CA PRO A 85 9.78 3.78 16.56
C PRO A 85 8.59 4.24 17.42
N ILE A 86 8.10 5.45 17.16
CA ILE A 86 7.04 6.09 17.96
C ILE A 86 5.74 5.26 18.03
N SER A 87 5.54 4.39 17.03
CA SER A 87 4.36 3.56 16.83
C SER A 87 4.62 2.07 17.06
N ALA A 88 5.74 1.67 17.68
CA ALA A 88 6.13 0.25 17.79
C ALA A 88 5.05 -0.63 18.47
N GLU A 89 4.40 -0.14 19.52
CA GLU A 89 3.32 -0.84 20.22
C GLU A 89 2.05 -0.94 19.35
N LEU A 90 1.69 0.15 18.66
CA LEU A 90 0.59 0.17 17.70
C LEU A 90 0.82 -0.82 16.56
N LEU A 91 2.02 -0.86 15.99
CA LEU A 91 2.39 -1.78 14.92
C LEU A 91 2.29 -3.24 15.40
N GLN A 92 2.81 -3.54 16.58
CA GLN A 92 2.72 -4.88 17.15
C GLN A 92 1.25 -5.31 17.34
N SER A 93 0.41 -4.43 17.89
CA SER A 93 -1.01 -4.72 18.09
C SER A 93 -1.76 -4.85 16.77
N TYR A 94 -1.50 -3.99 15.79
CA TYR A 94 -2.05 -4.05 14.44
C TYR A 94 -1.72 -5.37 13.75
N ASN A 95 -0.46 -5.78 13.85
CA ASN A 95 0.02 -7.02 13.25
C ASN A 95 -0.62 -8.26 13.86
N SER A 96 -1.16 -8.24 15.08
CA SER A 96 -1.72 -9.46 15.73
C SER A 96 -2.77 -10.18 14.87
N GLY A 97 -3.52 -9.43 14.05
CA GLY A 97 -4.32 -9.97 12.96
C GLY A 97 -5.69 -10.55 13.34
N GLY A 98 -6.12 -10.33 14.59
CA GLY A 98 -7.45 -10.70 15.08
C GLY A 98 -8.51 -9.63 14.85
N ASN A 99 -9.54 -9.63 15.69
CA ASN A 99 -10.60 -8.62 15.70
C ASN A 99 -10.00 -7.22 15.92
N MET A 100 -10.34 -6.29 15.03
CA MET A 100 -9.76 -4.94 14.99
C MET A 100 -10.45 -3.94 15.89
N ARG A 101 -11.61 -4.25 16.49
CA ARG A 101 -12.29 -3.30 17.38
C ARG A 101 -11.48 -2.97 18.65
N PRO A 102 -10.93 -3.94 19.40
CA PRO A 102 -10.06 -3.62 20.54
C PRO A 102 -8.86 -2.78 20.14
N PHE A 103 -8.24 -3.12 18.99
CA PHE A 103 -7.14 -2.35 18.45
C PHE A 103 -7.54 -0.92 18.08
N LEU A 104 -8.68 -0.72 17.42
CA LEU A 104 -9.20 0.60 17.09
C LEU A 104 -9.38 1.46 18.35
N MET A 105 -9.96 0.89 19.40
CA MET A 105 -10.16 1.59 20.68
C MET A 105 -8.82 1.95 21.34
N PHE A 106 -7.84 1.05 21.28
CA PHE A 106 -6.49 1.31 21.75
C PHE A 106 -5.83 2.46 20.95
N ALA A 107 -5.84 2.37 19.62
CA ALA A 107 -5.24 3.37 18.74
C ALA A 107 -5.86 4.78 18.94
N LEU A 108 -7.17 4.87 19.15
CA LEU A 108 -7.84 6.14 19.44
C LEU A 108 -7.42 6.79 20.77
N GLN A 109 -6.87 6.03 21.71
CA GLN A 109 -6.37 6.53 22.99
C GLN A 109 -4.91 7.01 22.93
N HIS A 110 -4.19 6.67 21.86
CA HIS A 110 -2.74 6.94 21.71
C HIS A 110 -2.40 7.79 20.47
N PRO A 111 -3.02 8.96 20.26
CA PRO A 111 -2.68 9.82 19.13
C PRO A 111 -1.21 10.28 19.16
N GLU A 112 -0.60 10.43 20.34
CA GLU A 112 0.82 10.78 20.49
C GLU A 112 1.77 9.74 19.91
N GLN A 113 1.31 8.49 19.74
CA GLN A 113 2.08 7.40 19.14
C GLN A 113 1.81 7.22 17.64
N GLY A 114 0.91 8.03 17.05
CA GLY A 114 0.41 7.80 15.69
C GLY A 114 -0.91 7.02 15.64
N GLY A 115 -1.63 6.91 16.76
CA GLY A 115 -2.82 6.07 16.84
C GLY A 115 -3.96 6.47 15.90
N PHE A 116 -4.09 7.75 15.53
CA PHE A 116 -5.10 8.17 14.55
C PHE A 116 -4.73 7.70 13.14
N GLN A 117 -3.45 7.70 12.77
CA GLN A 117 -2.98 7.11 11.51
C GLN A 117 -3.46 5.65 11.38
N TYR A 118 -3.18 4.82 12.40
CA TYR A 118 -3.58 3.42 12.42
C TYR A 118 -5.10 3.23 12.45
N ALA A 119 -5.81 4.04 13.25
CA ALA A 119 -7.26 4.00 13.31
C ALA A 119 -7.90 4.30 11.95
N THR A 120 -7.43 5.33 11.23
CA THR A 120 -7.96 5.65 9.90
C THR A 120 -7.70 4.55 8.87
N LYS A 121 -6.55 3.88 8.96
CA LYS A 121 -6.22 2.71 8.13
C LYS A 121 -7.22 1.57 8.34
N VAL A 122 -7.44 1.17 9.59
CA VAL A 122 -8.41 0.11 9.96
C VAL A 122 -9.83 0.49 9.55
N MET A 123 -10.25 1.73 9.78
CA MET A 123 -11.57 2.21 9.37
C MET A 123 -11.77 2.05 7.86
N ARG A 124 -10.79 2.50 7.05
CA ARG A 124 -10.84 2.42 5.59
C ARG A 124 -10.81 0.98 5.08
N GLU A 125 -10.00 0.11 5.69
CA GLU A 125 -9.92 -1.31 5.35
C GLU A 125 -11.25 -2.02 5.61
N CYS A 126 -11.84 -1.83 6.79
CA CYS A 126 -13.12 -2.46 7.13
C CYS A 126 -14.30 -1.89 6.34
N GLU A 127 -14.30 -0.59 6.03
CA GLU A 127 -15.30 0.00 5.14
C GLU A 127 -15.15 -0.51 3.69
N SER A 128 -13.91 -0.62 3.19
CA SER A 128 -13.63 -1.21 1.88
C SER A 128 -14.11 -2.66 1.81
N LEU A 129 -13.83 -3.47 2.83
CA LEU A 129 -14.31 -4.85 2.92
C LEU A 129 -15.84 -4.93 2.91
N ARG A 130 -16.52 -4.05 3.65
CA ARG A 130 -17.99 -4.01 3.70
C ARG A 130 -18.56 -3.73 2.31
N LEU A 131 -18.08 -2.67 1.65
CA LEU A 131 -18.49 -2.31 0.29
C LEU A 131 -18.16 -3.41 -0.73
N ALA A 132 -16.98 -4.02 -0.62
CA ALA A 132 -16.58 -5.13 -1.48
C ALA A 132 -17.47 -6.36 -1.25
N THR A 133 -17.80 -6.68 -0.01
CA THR A 133 -18.70 -7.81 0.29
C THR A 133 -20.10 -7.53 -0.26
N ASP A 134 -20.61 -6.30 -0.19
CA ASP A 134 -21.92 -5.97 -0.78
C ASP A 134 -21.93 -6.16 -2.31
N ILE A 135 -20.81 -5.83 -2.98
CA ILE A 135 -20.67 -5.92 -4.45
C ILE A 135 -20.36 -7.36 -4.90
N PHE A 136 -19.49 -8.05 -4.17
CA PHE A 136 -18.91 -9.34 -4.53
C PHE A 136 -19.46 -10.51 -3.70
N ALA A 137 -20.45 -10.30 -2.82
CA ALA A 137 -21.04 -11.36 -1.99
C ALA A 137 -21.41 -12.59 -2.81
N ASN A 138 -21.95 -12.38 -4.01
CA ASN A 138 -22.36 -13.46 -4.89
C ASN A 138 -21.16 -14.15 -5.56
N THR A 139 -20.11 -13.44 -5.95
CA THR A 139 -18.95 -14.00 -6.67
C THR A 139 -17.91 -14.61 -5.73
N ALA A 140 -17.63 -13.99 -4.59
CA ALA A 140 -16.65 -14.49 -3.63
C ALA A 140 -17.09 -15.80 -2.96
N THR A 141 -18.41 -16.01 -2.81
CA THR A 141 -18.98 -17.19 -2.15
C THR A 141 -19.48 -18.27 -3.10
N SER A 142 -19.61 -17.98 -4.41
CA SER A 142 -20.02 -18.98 -5.39
C SER A 142 -18.84 -19.84 -5.83
N TYR A 143 -19.01 -21.16 -5.71
CA TYR A 143 -18.09 -22.12 -6.31
C TYR A 143 -18.39 -22.26 -7.81
N SER A 144 -17.35 -22.13 -8.65
CA SER A 144 -17.44 -22.53 -10.06
C SER A 144 -16.91 -23.95 -10.21
N PRO A 145 -17.61 -24.86 -10.91
CA PRO A 145 -17.09 -26.19 -11.20
C PRO A 145 -15.75 -26.20 -11.96
N GLU A 146 -15.41 -25.11 -12.64
CA GLU A 146 -14.15 -24.93 -13.36
C GLU A 146 -13.00 -24.48 -12.43
N GLU A 147 -13.31 -24.07 -11.20
CA GLU A 147 -12.33 -23.67 -10.22
C GLU A 147 -11.79 -24.87 -9.43
N ASP A 148 -10.48 -24.84 -9.17
CA ASP A 148 -9.82 -25.77 -8.25
C ASP A 148 -10.48 -25.71 -6.85
N PRO A 149 -11.03 -26.83 -6.33
CA PRO A 149 -11.66 -26.87 -5.00
C PRO A 149 -10.76 -26.37 -3.87
N SER A 150 -9.45 -26.58 -3.97
CA SER A 150 -8.49 -26.12 -2.95
C SER A 150 -8.39 -24.60 -2.92
N LYS A 151 -8.41 -23.96 -4.09
CA LYS A 151 -8.39 -22.51 -4.27
C LYS A 151 -9.68 -21.87 -3.77
N PHE A 152 -10.84 -22.48 -4.06
CA PHE A 152 -12.12 -22.05 -3.51
C PHE A 152 -12.11 -22.07 -1.98
N LEU A 153 -11.62 -23.16 -1.37
CA LEU A 153 -11.52 -23.30 0.08
C LEU A 153 -10.62 -22.22 0.71
N GLN A 154 -9.48 -21.92 0.08
CA GLN A 154 -8.59 -20.83 0.54
C GLN A 154 -9.29 -19.47 0.47
N ARG A 155 -9.97 -19.16 -0.65
CA ARG A 155 -10.73 -17.93 -0.80
C ARG A 155 -11.79 -17.78 0.29
N SER A 156 -12.58 -18.83 0.55
CA SER A 156 -13.61 -18.81 1.60
C SER A 156 -13.01 -18.57 2.99
N LYS A 157 -11.90 -19.24 3.33
CA LYS A 157 -11.21 -19.02 4.61
C LYS A 157 -10.70 -17.58 4.75
N SER A 158 -10.11 -17.03 3.69
CA SER A 158 -9.65 -15.64 3.69
C SER A 158 -10.80 -14.64 3.85
N LEU A 159 -11.95 -14.89 3.21
CA LEU A 159 -13.13 -14.07 3.41
C LEU A 159 -13.64 -14.11 4.86
N ASP A 160 -13.69 -15.29 5.47
CA ASP A 160 -14.09 -15.44 6.87
C ASP A 160 -13.09 -14.79 7.84
N GLN A 161 -11.80 -14.83 7.50
CA GLN A 161 -10.76 -14.12 8.25
C GLN A 161 -10.97 -12.60 8.20
N LEU A 162 -11.24 -12.01 7.02
CA LEU A 162 -11.54 -10.58 6.89
C LEU A 162 -12.81 -10.19 7.66
N ARG A 163 -13.87 -11.01 7.56
CA ARG A 163 -15.11 -10.79 8.32
C ARG A 163 -14.84 -10.81 9.82
N THR A 164 -14.03 -11.74 10.31
CA THR A 164 -13.64 -11.82 11.72
C THR A 164 -12.84 -10.59 12.17
N ARG A 165 -11.99 -10.03 11.31
CA ARG A 165 -11.25 -8.80 11.63
C ARG A 165 -12.17 -7.62 11.86
N CYS A 166 -13.23 -7.50 11.08
CA CYS A 166 -14.11 -6.34 11.10
C CYS A 166 -15.47 -6.60 11.79
N SER A 167 -15.69 -7.78 12.39
CA SER A 167 -17.02 -8.25 12.81
C SER A 167 -17.71 -7.34 13.83
N ASP A 168 -16.92 -6.73 14.72
CA ASP A 168 -17.46 -5.98 15.85
C ASP A 168 -17.50 -4.48 15.58
N LEU A 169 -17.00 -4.03 14.42
CA LEU A 169 -16.99 -2.62 14.04
C LEU A 169 -18.34 -2.22 13.43
N LEU A 170 -18.94 -1.18 13.97
CA LEU A 170 -20.17 -0.61 13.44
C LEU A 170 -19.89 0.20 12.17
N PRO A 171 -20.80 0.22 11.18
CA PRO A 171 -20.63 1.04 9.98
C PRO A 171 -20.39 2.53 10.27
N SER A 172 -20.98 3.06 11.34
CA SER A 172 -20.75 4.44 11.79
C SER A 172 -19.34 4.68 12.33
N GLU A 173 -18.69 3.64 12.89
CA GLU A 173 -17.31 3.71 13.40
C GLU A 173 -16.29 3.70 12.25
N THR A 174 -16.57 3.01 11.14
CA THR A 174 -15.63 2.81 10.02
C THR A 174 -15.87 3.69 8.81
N SER A 175 -16.97 4.46 8.78
CA SER A 175 -17.31 5.28 7.60
C SER A 175 -16.15 6.19 7.15
N ASN A 176 -16.00 6.37 5.84
CA ASN A 176 -14.97 7.27 5.30
C ASN A 176 -15.09 8.71 5.84
N ILE A 177 -16.32 9.17 6.12
CA ILE A 177 -16.56 10.48 6.73
C ILE A 177 -15.91 10.54 8.12
N ARG A 178 -16.11 9.52 8.95
CA ARG A 178 -15.50 9.45 10.28
C ARG A 178 -13.98 9.33 10.21
N ALA A 179 -13.45 8.52 9.29
CA ALA A 179 -12.01 8.42 9.06
C ALA A 179 -11.41 9.77 8.65
N ASP A 180 -12.07 10.54 7.79
CA ASP A 180 -11.60 11.85 7.36
C ASP A 180 -11.69 12.90 8.47
N GLU A 181 -12.70 12.85 9.34
CA GLU A 181 -12.77 13.67 10.55
C GLU A 181 -11.59 13.38 11.48
N LEU A 182 -11.33 12.11 11.73
CA LEU A 182 -10.22 11.68 12.59
C LEU A 182 -8.87 12.07 11.98
N TYR A 183 -8.70 11.93 10.67
CA TYR A 183 -7.50 12.39 9.96
C TYR A 183 -7.27 13.90 10.14
N ARG A 184 -8.33 14.72 10.02
CA ARG A 184 -8.24 16.17 10.26
C ARG A 184 -7.84 16.50 11.69
N GLU A 185 -8.40 15.80 12.68
CA GLU A 185 -8.00 15.96 14.08
C GLU A 185 -6.53 15.55 14.30
N GLY A 186 -6.10 14.48 13.63
CA GLY A 186 -4.73 13.97 13.66
C GLY A 186 -3.69 14.98 13.16
N GLN A 187 -4.05 15.91 12.29
CA GLN A 187 -3.14 16.98 11.85
C GLN A 187 -2.60 17.83 13.01
N ILE A 188 -3.29 17.82 14.16
CA ILE A 188 -2.88 18.55 15.37
C ILE A 188 -2.27 17.62 16.42
N ARG A 189 -2.78 16.39 16.55
CA ARG A 189 -2.47 15.50 17.69
C ARG A 189 -1.56 14.33 17.33
N ASP A 190 -1.54 13.93 16.07
CA ASP A 190 -0.90 12.70 15.60
C ASP A 190 0.39 13.03 14.80
N PRO A 191 1.57 12.56 15.25
CA PRO A 191 2.84 12.87 14.59
C PRO A 191 2.98 12.21 13.20
N LEU A 192 2.39 11.04 12.98
CA LEU A 192 2.47 10.34 11.69
C LEU A 192 1.59 11.03 10.65
N ILE A 193 0.37 11.43 11.01
CA ILE A 193 -0.50 12.20 10.13
C ILE A 193 0.14 13.55 9.78
N LYS A 194 0.79 14.23 10.74
CA LYS A 194 1.53 15.47 10.47
C LYS A 194 2.65 15.26 9.46
N ALA A 195 3.46 14.22 9.66
CA ALA A 195 4.55 13.88 8.74
C ALA A 195 4.00 13.56 7.34
N GLY A 196 2.97 12.71 7.25
CA GLY A 196 2.30 12.38 5.98
C GLY A 196 1.71 13.61 5.27
N ARG A 197 1.13 14.55 6.02
CA ARG A 197 0.63 15.81 5.47
C ARG A 197 1.75 16.70 4.95
N HIS A 198 2.85 16.82 5.70
CA HIS A 198 4.03 17.58 5.26
C HIS A 198 4.57 17.01 3.93
N TYR A 199 4.74 15.69 3.87
CA TYR A 199 5.11 15.00 2.64
C TYR A 199 4.14 15.28 1.49
N GLN A 200 2.83 15.18 1.73
CA GLN A 200 1.82 15.43 0.69
C GLN A 200 1.90 16.87 0.15
N THR A 201 2.13 17.85 1.02
CA THR A 201 2.33 19.25 0.61
C THR A 201 3.57 19.41 -0.25
N ALA A 202 4.73 18.88 0.19
CA ALA A 202 5.98 18.93 -0.57
C ALA A 202 5.87 18.20 -1.92
N PHE A 203 5.17 17.07 -1.95
CA PHE A 203 4.94 16.28 -3.15
C PHE A 203 4.06 17.03 -4.17
N THR A 204 2.97 17.66 -3.72
CA THR A 204 2.15 18.52 -4.60
C THR A 204 2.93 19.72 -5.12
N GLY A 205 3.78 20.32 -4.29
CA GLY A 205 4.70 21.38 -4.69
C GLY A 205 5.66 20.94 -5.80
N TYR A 206 6.33 19.81 -5.59
CA TYR A 206 7.23 19.19 -6.57
C TYR A 206 6.55 18.87 -7.91
N LEU A 207 5.31 18.34 -7.89
CA LEU A 207 4.57 18.06 -9.12
C LEU A 207 4.30 19.32 -9.96
N GLY A 208 4.09 20.45 -9.29
CA GLY A 208 3.91 21.76 -9.92
C GLY A 208 5.23 22.44 -10.33
N ASN A 209 6.31 22.20 -9.59
CA ASN A 209 7.63 22.77 -9.84
C ASN A 209 8.76 21.80 -9.40
N PRO A 210 9.44 21.12 -10.33
CA PRO A 210 10.53 20.21 -10.01
C PRO A 210 11.71 20.85 -9.25
N ALA A 211 11.86 22.18 -9.27
CA ALA A 211 12.86 22.88 -8.46
C ALA A 211 12.61 22.76 -6.94
N GLN A 212 11.45 22.24 -6.52
CA GLN A 212 11.13 21.95 -5.12
C GLN A 212 11.54 20.52 -4.70
N SER A 213 12.40 19.83 -5.46
CA SER A 213 12.85 18.48 -5.12
C SER A 213 13.51 18.39 -3.74
N ALA A 214 14.27 19.41 -3.33
CA ALA A 214 14.92 19.45 -2.02
C ALA A 214 13.91 19.38 -0.85
N ASP A 215 12.77 20.08 -0.96
CA ASP A 215 11.72 20.06 0.07
C ASP A 215 11.06 18.68 0.15
N LEU A 216 10.77 18.09 -1.02
CA LEU A 216 10.24 16.72 -1.08
C LEU A 216 11.23 15.68 -0.55
N ASN A 217 12.52 15.80 -0.87
CA ASN A 217 13.56 14.90 -0.37
C ASN A 217 13.68 15.01 1.15
N HIS A 218 13.62 16.22 1.71
CA HIS A 218 13.60 16.43 3.16
C HIS A 218 12.37 15.80 3.82
N ALA A 219 11.18 16.04 3.25
CA ALA A 219 9.94 15.45 3.77
C ALA A 219 9.94 13.91 3.64
N ALA A 220 10.52 13.34 2.57
CA ALA A 220 10.68 11.90 2.42
C ALA A 220 11.60 11.32 3.50
N ALA A 221 12.74 11.97 3.76
CA ALA A 221 13.65 11.57 4.83
C ALA A 221 12.97 11.60 6.21
N ASP A 222 12.16 12.63 6.49
CA ASP A 222 11.43 12.72 7.75
C ASP A 222 10.39 11.60 7.91
N ILE A 223 9.69 11.23 6.84
CA ILE A 223 8.81 10.04 6.84
C ILE A 223 9.60 8.77 7.16
N LEU A 224 10.73 8.55 6.49
CA LEU A 224 11.53 7.33 6.67
C LEU A 224 12.13 7.26 8.08
N LYS A 225 12.52 8.39 8.67
CA LYS A 225 12.96 8.48 10.07
C LYS A 225 11.89 8.10 11.09
N THR A 226 10.59 8.20 10.76
CA THR A 226 9.54 7.73 11.69
C THR A 226 9.65 6.23 11.97
N GLY A 227 10.24 5.46 11.04
CA GLY A 227 10.31 4.01 11.14
C GLY A 227 8.96 3.32 11.01
N ASP A 228 7.90 4.03 10.62
CA ASP A 228 6.54 3.48 10.57
C ASP A 228 6.22 2.86 9.19
N PRO A 229 6.03 1.53 9.11
CA PRO A 229 5.84 0.89 7.82
C PRO A 229 4.44 1.12 7.22
N LEU A 230 3.42 1.45 8.00
CA LEU A 230 2.09 1.79 7.46
C LEU A 230 2.09 3.16 6.79
N LEU A 231 2.86 4.11 7.33
CA LEU A 231 3.05 5.40 6.68
C LEU A 231 3.82 5.23 5.36
N TRP A 232 4.82 4.34 5.32
CA TRP A 232 5.55 4.02 4.08
C TRP A 232 4.64 3.35 3.06
N GLU A 233 3.79 2.42 3.50
CA GLU A 233 2.78 1.76 2.67
C GLU A 233 1.80 2.78 2.06
N GLU A 234 1.27 3.72 2.86
CA GLU A 234 0.34 4.74 2.38
C GLU A 234 0.96 5.58 1.27
N LEU A 235 2.22 5.99 1.41
CA LEU A 235 2.92 6.73 0.38
C LEU A 235 3.21 5.86 -0.84
N GLY A 236 3.63 4.61 -0.60
CA GLY A 236 3.91 3.60 -1.62
C GLY A 236 4.86 4.11 -2.69
N LEU A 237 4.45 3.99 -3.95
CA LEU A 237 5.23 4.44 -5.11
C LEU A 237 5.66 5.91 -5.05
N ARG A 238 4.90 6.77 -4.34
CA ARG A 238 5.21 8.20 -4.26
C ARG A 238 6.57 8.45 -3.63
N LEU A 239 7.03 7.58 -2.72
CA LEU A 239 8.31 7.70 -2.01
C LEU A 239 9.51 7.85 -2.96
N ALA A 240 9.47 7.21 -4.11
CA ALA A 240 10.54 7.27 -5.12
C ALA A 240 10.13 8.00 -6.40
N LEU A 241 8.84 8.35 -6.57
CA LEU A 241 8.34 8.93 -7.81
C LEU A 241 8.99 10.29 -8.08
N GLY A 242 9.60 10.43 -9.27
CA GLY A 242 10.26 11.63 -9.73
C GLY A 242 10.11 11.85 -11.24
N LYS A 243 10.77 12.89 -11.73
CA LYS A 243 10.80 13.30 -13.14
C LYS A 243 12.22 13.48 -13.62
N LYS A 244 12.53 12.94 -14.81
CA LYS A 244 13.81 13.13 -15.51
C LYS A 244 13.56 13.21 -17.01
N ASP A 245 14.12 14.23 -17.66
CA ASP A 245 14.01 14.46 -19.11
C ASP A 245 12.55 14.40 -19.64
N GLY A 246 11.61 14.96 -18.88
CA GLY A 246 10.19 14.99 -19.22
C GLY A 246 9.43 13.68 -18.96
N LYS A 247 10.09 12.63 -18.47
CA LYS A 247 9.49 11.34 -18.14
C LYS A 247 9.24 11.21 -16.65
N ASN A 248 8.24 10.39 -16.28
CA ASN A 248 8.00 10.00 -14.90
C ASN A 248 8.69 8.65 -14.63
N GLY A 249 9.26 8.49 -13.45
CA GLY A 249 10.01 7.30 -13.07
C GLY A 249 10.26 7.21 -11.58
N PHE A 250 10.94 6.15 -11.15
CA PHE A 250 11.42 6.01 -9.78
C PHE A 250 12.87 6.47 -9.71
N ASN A 251 13.17 7.39 -8.79
CA ASN A 251 14.54 7.73 -8.41
C ASN A 251 14.95 6.86 -7.22
N LEU A 252 15.91 5.97 -7.45
CA LEU A 252 16.44 5.05 -6.44
C LEU A 252 17.96 4.95 -6.59
N ALA A 253 18.70 5.27 -5.54
CA ALA A 253 20.17 5.17 -5.51
C ALA A 253 20.86 5.95 -6.65
N GLY A 254 20.33 7.12 -7.00
CA GLY A 254 20.81 7.94 -8.12
C GLY A 254 20.46 7.40 -9.52
N ASN A 255 19.77 6.25 -9.60
CA ASN A 255 19.25 5.71 -10.85
C ASN A 255 17.81 6.15 -11.08
N PHE A 256 17.44 6.36 -12.35
CA PHE A 256 16.08 6.67 -12.78
C PHE A 256 15.50 5.48 -13.55
N TYR A 257 14.40 4.93 -13.05
CA TYR A 257 13.67 3.81 -13.63
C TYR A 257 12.39 4.32 -14.30
N ASP A 258 12.27 4.20 -15.62
CA ASP A 258 11.14 4.76 -16.39
C ASP A 258 9.86 4.00 -16.07
N LEU A 259 8.77 4.68 -15.70
CA LEU A 259 7.50 4.03 -15.37
C LEU A 259 6.93 3.17 -16.50
N ASN A 260 7.32 3.37 -17.75
CA ASN A 260 6.82 2.58 -18.88
C ASN A 260 7.71 1.37 -19.20
N ALA A 261 8.97 1.37 -18.75
CA ALA A 261 9.95 0.33 -19.06
C ALA A 261 10.29 -0.55 -17.84
N ASP A 262 10.25 0.03 -16.65
CA ASP A 262 10.69 -0.57 -15.38
C ASP A 262 9.54 -0.64 -14.37
N THR A 263 8.35 -1.00 -14.82
CA THR A 263 7.14 -1.06 -13.98
C THR A 263 7.29 -1.98 -12.78
N ASP A 264 8.09 -3.04 -12.91
CA ASP A 264 8.34 -4.02 -11.87
C ASP A 264 9.10 -3.44 -10.68
N ILE A 265 9.93 -2.41 -10.85
CA ILE A 265 10.66 -1.75 -9.76
C ILE A 265 9.70 -1.17 -8.71
N GLY A 266 8.49 -0.79 -9.10
CA GLY A 266 7.45 -0.37 -8.16
C GLY A 266 7.09 -1.45 -7.13
N MET A 267 7.27 -2.73 -7.46
CA MET A 267 7.03 -3.85 -6.53
C MET A 267 8.05 -3.89 -5.38
N ALA A 268 9.25 -3.33 -5.56
CA ALA A 268 10.22 -3.23 -4.47
C ALA A 268 9.72 -2.27 -3.37
N LEU A 269 9.04 -1.19 -3.76
CA LEU A 269 8.42 -0.24 -2.83
C LEU A 269 7.20 -0.87 -2.12
N TYR A 270 6.48 -1.74 -2.81
CA TYR A 270 5.39 -2.53 -2.22
C TYR A 270 5.87 -3.50 -1.13
N LEU A 271 7.06 -4.08 -1.29
CA LEU A 271 7.69 -4.97 -0.30
C LEU A 271 8.36 -4.20 0.86
N LEU A 272 8.70 -2.92 0.66
CA LEU A 272 9.50 -2.15 1.60
C LEU A 272 8.95 -2.12 3.04
N PRO A 273 7.64 -1.92 3.29
CA PRO A 273 7.06 -1.96 4.63
C PRO A 273 7.37 -3.24 5.43
N CYS A 274 7.50 -4.39 4.75
CA CYS A 274 7.83 -5.67 5.39
C CYS A 274 9.18 -5.63 6.11
N SER A 275 10.14 -4.87 5.57
CA SER A 275 11.47 -4.73 6.15
C SER A 275 11.50 -3.92 7.44
N ALA A 276 10.44 -3.15 7.72
CA ALA A 276 10.25 -2.37 8.94
C ALA A 276 9.21 -3.00 9.87
N GLY A 277 8.94 -4.30 9.72
CA GLY A 277 8.15 -5.07 10.68
C GLY A 277 6.65 -5.06 10.42
N LEU A 278 6.16 -4.52 9.30
CA LEU A 278 4.80 -4.82 8.88
C LEU A 278 4.69 -6.31 8.58
N ARG A 279 3.64 -6.96 9.09
CA ARG A 279 3.34 -8.34 8.73
C ARG A 279 3.07 -8.42 7.23
N CYS A 280 3.69 -9.38 6.55
CA CYS A 280 3.58 -9.52 5.09
C CYS A 280 3.28 -10.95 4.64
N ASP A 281 2.66 -11.75 5.51
CA ASP A 281 2.31 -13.15 5.29
C ASP A 281 0.79 -13.30 5.00
N SER A 282 0.30 -14.54 4.98
CA SER A 282 -1.11 -14.89 4.78
C SER A 282 -2.05 -14.39 5.89
N GLN A 283 -1.52 -13.76 6.93
CA GLN A 283 -2.29 -13.07 7.96
C GLN A 283 -2.21 -11.54 7.78
N GLU A 284 -1.73 -11.01 6.67
CA GLU A 284 -1.78 -9.60 6.37
C GLU A 284 -3.11 -9.22 5.68
N PHE A 285 -3.70 -8.06 6.00
CA PHE A 285 -4.99 -7.63 5.44
C PHE A 285 -5.01 -7.65 3.89
N ASP A 286 -4.00 -7.07 3.24
CA ASP A 286 -3.90 -6.97 1.78
C ASP A 286 -3.74 -8.33 1.09
N VAL A 287 -2.91 -9.23 1.65
CA VAL A 287 -2.75 -10.60 1.16
C VAL A 287 -4.06 -11.39 1.30
N VAL A 288 -4.70 -11.29 2.46
CA VAL A 288 -5.99 -11.96 2.71
C VAL A 288 -7.07 -11.39 1.80
N GLN A 289 -7.11 -10.07 1.59
CA GLN A 289 -8.06 -9.40 0.70
C GLN A 289 -7.91 -9.85 -0.74
N ARG A 290 -6.68 -9.94 -1.26
CA ARG A 290 -6.41 -10.48 -2.60
C ARG A 290 -6.90 -11.92 -2.77
N CYS A 291 -6.62 -12.79 -1.80
CA CYS A 291 -7.13 -14.15 -1.84
C CYS A 291 -8.67 -14.19 -1.81
N ALA A 292 -9.29 -13.43 -0.89
CA ALA A 292 -10.73 -13.41 -0.69
C ALA A 292 -11.51 -12.85 -1.89
N LEU A 293 -11.01 -11.80 -2.54
CA LEU A 293 -11.73 -11.05 -3.57
C LEU A 293 -11.29 -11.37 -5.00
N HIS A 294 -10.03 -11.76 -5.18
CA HIS A 294 -9.42 -11.99 -6.50
C HIS A 294 -8.96 -13.43 -6.71
N GLY A 295 -9.01 -14.28 -5.68
CA GLY A 295 -8.47 -15.63 -5.73
C GLY A 295 -6.95 -15.68 -5.86
N GLU A 296 -6.27 -14.58 -5.56
CA GLU A 296 -4.80 -14.49 -5.53
C GLU A 296 -4.34 -14.90 -4.13
N CYS A 297 -4.33 -16.22 -3.89
CA CYS A 297 -4.05 -16.82 -2.59
C CYS A 297 -2.56 -17.10 -2.41
N ASP A 298 -1.78 -16.03 -2.32
CA ASP A 298 -0.35 -16.06 -2.02
C ASP A 298 -0.12 -16.17 -0.49
N ASP A 299 0.95 -16.85 -0.09
CA ASP A 299 1.39 -17.01 1.31
C ASP A 299 2.01 -15.72 1.88
N SER A 300 2.40 -14.78 1.02
CA SER A 300 3.03 -13.52 1.41
C SER A 300 3.03 -12.49 0.28
N ARG A 301 3.34 -11.23 0.60
CA ARG A 301 3.64 -10.19 -0.41
C ARG A 301 4.78 -10.59 -1.34
N PHE A 302 5.80 -11.28 -0.82
CA PHE A 302 6.95 -11.72 -1.61
C PHE A 302 6.55 -12.76 -2.65
N GLN A 303 5.77 -13.77 -2.24
CA GLN A 303 5.26 -14.76 -3.18
C GLN A 303 4.32 -14.16 -4.22
N HIS A 304 3.50 -13.17 -3.82
CA HIS A 304 2.68 -12.42 -4.76
C HIS A 304 3.52 -11.75 -5.85
N VAL A 305 4.58 -11.04 -5.46
CA VAL A 305 5.50 -10.39 -6.42
C VAL A 305 6.22 -11.43 -7.29
N GLU A 306 6.68 -12.55 -6.72
CA GLU A 306 7.29 -13.65 -7.47
C GLU A 306 6.33 -14.20 -8.54
N ASN A 307 5.08 -14.45 -8.16
CA ASN A 307 4.05 -14.96 -9.06
C ASN A 307 3.69 -13.97 -10.18
N MET A 308 3.59 -12.68 -9.85
CA MET A 308 3.33 -11.61 -10.82
C MET A 308 4.44 -11.49 -11.87
N LEU A 309 5.69 -11.81 -11.50
CA LEU A 309 6.86 -11.65 -12.36
C LEU A 309 7.36 -12.96 -12.98
N ARG A 310 6.67 -14.08 -12.77
CA ARG A 310 7.10 -15.41 -13.24
C ARG A 310 7.32 -15.48 -14.77
N ALA A 311 6.56 -14.70 -15.54
CA ALA A 311 6.68 -14.65 -16.99
C ALA A 311 7.83 -13.75 -17.51
N SER A 312 8.55 -13.07 -16.61
CA SER A 312 9.59 -12.09 -16.95
C SER A 312 10.93 -12.53 -16.36
N PRO A 313 11.78 -13.25 -17.12
CA PRO A 313 13.06 -13.74 -16.63
C PRO A 313 13.93 -12.62 -16.03
N GLY A 314 14.41 -12.82 -14.80
CA GLY A 314 15.27 -11.87 -14.11
C GLY A 314 14.54 -10.69 -13.44
N ALA A 315 13.24 -10.48 -13.68
CA ALA A 315 12.50 -9.36 -13.12
C ALA A 315 12.37 -9.46 -11.59
N TYR A 316 12.04 -10.64 -11.06
CA TYR A 316 11.97 -10.84 -9.61
C TYR A 316 13.31 -10.55 -8.92
N GLN A 317 14.43 -11.01 -9.49
CA GLN A 317 15.77 -10.74 -8.95
C GLN A 317 16.10 -9.24 -8.99
N ARG A 318 15.70 -8.52 -10.05
CA ARG A 318 15.84 -7.06 -10.15
C ARG A 318 15.05 -6.35 -9.03
N VAL A 319 13.80 -6.77 -8.80
CA VAL A 319 12.96 -6.23 -7.72
C VAL A 319 13.57 -6.49 -6.35
N MET A 320 14.05 -7.71 -6.08
CA MET A 320 14.68 -8.05 -4.82
C MET A 320 15.97 -7.26 -4.59
N ALA A 321 16.78 -7.03 -5.63
CA ALA A 321 17.98 -6.19 -5.53
C ALA A 321 17.63 -4.72 -5.19
N ALA A 322 16.58 -4.17 -5.80
CA ALA A 322 16.09 -2.82 -5.46
C ALA A 322 15.55 -2.76 -4.02
N PHE A 323 14.78 -3.76 -3.60
CA PHE A 323 14.27 -3.89 -2.23
C PHE A 323 15.41 -3.93 -1.21
N ASP A 324 16.43 -4.77 -1.43
CA ASP A 324 17.57 -4.87 -0.52
C ASP A 324 18.40 -3.60 -0.47
N THR A 325 18.53 -2.89 -1.61
CA THR A 325 19.20 -1.59 -1.67
C THR A 325 18.47 -0.56 -0.80
N MET A 326 17.14 -0.43 -0.95
CA MET A 326 16.33 0.48 -0.13
C MET A 326 16.36 0.11 1.35
N ARG A 327 16.17 -1.17 1.68
CA ARG A 327 16.22 -1.68 3.05
C ARG A 327 17.55 -1.34 3.72
N THR A 328 18.66 -1.62 3.04
CA THR A 328 20.01 -1.40 3.58
C THR A 328 20.28 0.10 3.79
N ALA A 329 19.89 0.94 2.84
CA ALA A 329 20.03 2.39 2.96
C ALA A 329 19.23 2.94 4.15
N ILE A 330 17.96 2.56 4.30
CA ILE A 330 17.11 2.98 5.42
C ILE A 330 17.69 2.49 6.77
N GLN A 331 18.16 1.25 6.86
CA GLN A 331 18.81 0.72 8.06
C GLN A 331 20.09 1.47 8.42
N ALA A 332 20.81 1.99 7.41
CA ALA A 332 21.99 2.83 7.60
C ALA A 332 21.64 4.31 7.87
N GLY A 333 20.36 4.70 7.83
CA GLY A 333 19.92 6.10 7.93
C GLY A 333 20.20 6.94 6.67
N ASP A 334 20.55 6.30 5.56
CA ASP A 334 20.75 6.93 4.26
C ASP A 334 19.42 7.04 3.52
N PHE A 335 18.76 8.18 3.70
CA PHE A 335 17.51 8.49 3.00
C PHE A 335 17.72 9.17 1.64
N SER A 336 18.97 9.54 1.30
CA SER A 336 19.30 10.12 0.00
C SER A 336 19.08 9.14 -1.16
N ILE A 337 18.90 7.86 -0.83
CA ILE A 337 18.52 6.81 -1.76
C ILE A 337 17.25 7.16 -2.56
N PHE A 338 16.37 8.04 -2.06
CA PHE A 338 15.14 8.48 -2.71
C PHE A 338 15.22 9.89 -3.33
N ASP A 339 16.40 10.51 -3.37
CA ASP A 339 16.57 11.88 -3.84
C ASP A 339 16.24 12.02 -5.34
N ARG A 340 15.59 13.12 -5.70
CA ARG A 340 15.10 13.42 -7.06
C ARG A 340 15.83 14.54 -7.77
#